data_AF-A0A959UVK0-F1
#
_entry.id   AF-A0A959UVK0-F1
#
_cell.length_a   1.000
_cell.length_b   1.000
_cell.length_c   1.000
_cell.angle_alpha   90.00
_cell.angle_beta   90.00
_cell.angle_gamma   90.00
#
_symmetry.space_group_name_H-M   'P 1'
#
loop_
_entity.id
_entity.type
_entity.pdbx_description
1 polymer ?
#
loop_
_entity_poly.entity_id
_entity_poly.type
_entity_poly.pdbx_seq_one_letter_code
_entity_poly.pdbx_strand_id
1 'polypeptide(L)'
;MRSLATAIKKNLFLSSLAGASLLLPALLRTGPTLAQLPGFQHATVISGLLSPTSAVVLPDGRMIILQKNGFLRITGPIGSPPVSGSTYMNLSGQTDGTAEHGAIELLLDPAFPDEPYL
;
A
#
# COMPACT_ATOMS: atom_id res chain seq x y z
N MET A 1 -71.80 17.08 -14.01
CA MET A 1 -71.66 15.72 -13.46
C MET A 1 -70.50 15.05 -14.17
N ARG A 2 -69.42 14.76 -13.43
CA ARG A 2 -68.42 13.67 -13.56
C ARG A 2 -67.93 13.22 -14.95
N SER A 3 -66.61 12.91 -14.97
CA SER A 3 -65.99 11.82 -15.74
C SER A 3 -65.60 12.14 -17.20
N LEU A 4 -64.39 11.90 -17.73
CA LEU A 4 -63.23 11.10 -17.33
C LEU A 4 -61.95 11.69 -17.95
N ALA A 5 -60.91 11.85 -17.15
CA ALA A 5 -59.54 11.86 -17.64
C ALA A 5 -59.06 10.40 -17.84
N THR A 6 -58.02 10.26 -18.66
CA THR A 6 -56.96 9.23 -18.63
C THR A 6 -56.79 8.51 -19.96
N ALA A 7 -55.86 9.05 -20.76
CA ALA A 7 -55.25 8.38 -21.89
C ALA A 7 -54.22 7.34 -21.38
N ILE A 8 -54.33 6.10 -21.86
CA ILE A 8 -53.29 5.07 -21.69
C ILE A 8 -52.79 4.73 -23.08
N LYS A 9 -51.65 5.29 -23.48
CA LYS A 9 -50.88 4.79 -24.65
C LYS A 9 -49.79 3.87 -24.13
N LYS A 10 -49.96 2.59 -24.47
CA LYS A 10 -49.07 1.47 -24.18
C LYS A 10 -48.08 1.31 -25.33
N ASN A 11 -46.78 1.27 -24.99
CA ASN A 11 -45.73 0.46 -25.63
C ASN A 11 -45.35 0.84 -27.07
N LEU A 12 -44.11 0.78 -27.55
CA LEU A 12 -42.79 0.34 -27.11
C LEU A 12 -41.87 0.70 -28.30
N PHE A 13 -40.56 0.77 -28.06
CA PHE A 13 -39.46 0.58 -29.02
C PHE A 13 -38.50 1.75 -29.30
N LEU A 14 -37.22 1.37 -29.14
CA LEU A 14 -36.02 1.76 -29.89
C LEU A 14 -35.16 2.92 -29.35
N SER A 15 -34.14 2.49 -28.60
CA SER A 15 -32.71 2.81 -28.83
C SER A 15 -32.28 4.28 -28.91
N SER A 16 -31.47 4.73 -27.95
CA SER A 16 -30.20 5.40 -28.28
C SER A 16 -29.23 5.40 -27.11
N LEU A 17 -27.98 5.16 -27.46
CA LEU A 17 -26.78 4.96 -26.68
C LEU A 17 -26.22 6.33 -26.23
N ALA A 18 -26.09 6.58 -24.93
CA ALA A 18 -25.22 7.64 -24.42
C ALA A 18 -24.75 7.27 -23.01
N GLY A 19 -23.85 6.29 -22.95
CA GLY A 19 -23.07 6.02 -21.75
C GLY A 19 -22.17 7.22 -21.47
N ALA A 20 -22.54 8.02 -20.48
CA ALA A 20 -21.67 9.02 -19.90
C ALA A 20 -20.58 8.28 -19.10
N SER A 21 -19.50 7.91 -19.79
CA SER A 21 -18.30 7.37 -19.15
C SER A 21 -17.66 8.50 -18.35
N LEU A 22 -17.87 8.50 -17.04
CA LEU A 22 -17.10 9.35 -16.13
C LEU A 22 -15.64 8.94 -16.22
N LEU A 23 -14.84 9.77 -16.89
CA LEU A 23 -13.39 9.74 -16.80
C LEU A 23 -13.00 10.09 -15.36
N LEU A 24 -12.83 9.07 -14.52
CA LEU A 24 -12.11 9.19 -13.26
C LEU A 24 -10.68 9.60 -13.60
N PRO A 25 -10.20 10.79 -13.19
CA PRO A 25 -8.78 11.07 -13.31
C PRO A 25 -8.05 10.10 -12.39
N ALA A 26 -7.28 9.18 -12.97
CA ALA A 26 -6.33 8.38 -12.22
C ALA A 26 -5.36 9.34 -11.52
N LEU A 27 -5.42 9.43 -10.18
CA LEU A 27 -4.36 10.08 -9.41
C LEU A 27 -3.10 9.23 -9.54
N LEU A 28 -2.34 9.46 -10.62
CA LEU A 28 -0.97 8.99 -10.72
C LEU A 28 -0.18 9.76 -9.66
N ARG A 29 0.00 9.14 -8.49
CA ARG A 29 0.87 9.65 -7.43
C ARG A 29 2.31 9.50 -7.93
N THR A 30 2.80 10.49 -8.66
CA THR A 30 4.21 10.59 -9.04
C THR A 30 5.02 10.77 -7.76
N GLY A 31 5.78 9.73 -7.38
CA GLY A 31 6.81 9.83 -6.35
C GLY A 31 7.88 10.84 -6.76
N PRO A 32 8.76 11.27 -5.83
CA PRO A 32 9.84 12.19 -6.15
C PRO A 32 10.69 11.63 -7.30
N THR A 33 10.93 12.47 -8.33
CA THR A 33 11.94 12.20 -9.36
C THR A 33 13.32 12.31 -8.71
N LEU A 34 13.84 11.17 -8.29
CA LEU A 34 15.17 11.10 -7.71
C LEU A 34 16.21 11.31 -8.81
N ALA A 35 17.15 12.23 -8.57
CA ALA A 35 18.28 12.45 -9.48
C ALA A 35 19.06 11.13 -9.61
N GLN A 36 19.12 10.58 -10.82
CA GLN A 36 19.77 9.30 -11.07
C GLN A 36 21.25 9.52 -11.33
N LEU A 37 22.11 8.91 -10.52
CA LEU A 37 23.54 8.86 -10.81
C LEU A 37 23.79 7.92 -12.01
N PRO A 38 24.66 8.25 -12.97
CA PRO A 38 24.98 7.35 -14.08
C PRO A 38 25.43 5.98 -13.57
N GLY A 39 24.86 4.91 -14.13
CA GLY A 39 25.11 3.53 -13.71
C GLY A 39 24.24 3.02 -12.55
N PHE A 40 23.42 3.89 -11.94
CA PHE A 40 22.50 3.51 -10.85
C PHE A 40 21.04 3.61 -11.30
N GLN A 41 20.18 2.82 -10.65
CA GLN A 41 18.74 2.90 -10.84
C GLN A 41 17.98 2.97 -9.53
N HIS A 42 17.04 3.92 -9.44
CA HIS A 42 16.06 3.96 -8.37
C HIS A 42 14.81 3.16 -8.77
N ALA A 43 14.42 2.22 -7.91
CA ALA A 43 13.20 1.46 -8.04
C ALA A 43 12.44 1.47 -6.71
N THR A 44 11.14 1.78 -6.78
CA THR A 44 10.27 1.71 -5.61
C THR A 44 9.97 0.26 -5.28
N VAL A 45 10.50 -0.24 -4.17
CA VAL A 45 10.21 -1.61 -3.69
C VAL A 45 8.88 -1.69 -2.96
N ILE A 46 8.63 -0.77 -2.04
CA ILE A 46 7.40 -0.65 -1.26
C ILE A 46 7.13 0.84 -0.98
N SER A 47 5.87 1.19 -0.75
CA SER A 47 5.45 2.56 -0.40
C SER A 47 4.44 2.55 0.76
N GLY A 48 4.03 3.73 1.23
CA GLY A 48 3.03 3.85 2.30
C GLY A 48 3.56 3.56 3.70
N LEU A 49 4.88 3.62 3.89
CA LEU A 49 5.52 3.50 5.20
C LEU A 49 5.46 4.83 5.96
N LEU A 50 5.38 4.76 7.28
CA LEU A 50 5.45 5.91 8.20
C LEU A 50 6.80 5.86 8.92
N SER A 51 7.68 6.82 8.62
CA SER A 51 9.01 6.98 9.23
C SER A 51 9.77 5.66 9.42
N PRO A 52 10.09 4.93 8.33
CA PRO A 52 10.88 3.71 8.41
C PRO A 52 12.30 4.04 8.93
N THR A 53 12.80 3.23 9.86
CA THR A 53 14.10 3.44 10.52
C THR A 53 15.10 2.35 10.21
N SER A 54 14.64 1.11 9.99
CA SER A 54 15.49 -0.02 9.60
C SER A 54 14.73 -1.01 8.72
N ALA A 55 15.45 -1.79 7.92
CA ALA A 55 14.89 -2.86 7.12
C ALA A 55 15.88 -4.03 7.00
N VAL A 56 15.36 -5.26 7.04
CA VAL A 56 16.15 -6.49 6.87
C VAL A 56 15.47 -7.42 5.87
N VAL A 57 16.27 -8.00 4.98
CA VAL A 57 15.81 -8.98 3.99
C VAL A 57 15.90 -10.37 4.61
N LEU A 58 14.82 -11.14 4.49
CA LEU A 58 14.73 -12.51 4.97
C LEU A 58 15.27 -13.50 3.91
N PRO A 59 15.72 -14.69 4.31
CA PRO A 59 16.19 -15.72 3.37
C PRO A 59 15.19 -16.15 2.31
N ASP A 60 13.88 -15.98 2.57
CA ASP A 60 12.79 -16.28 1.63
C ASP A 60 12.47 -15.12 0.66
N GLY A 61 13.26 -14.05 0.68
CA GLY A 61 13.14 -12.90 -0.21
C GLY A 61 12.08 -11.88 0.22
N ARG A 62 11.41 -12.07 1.36
CA ARG A 62 10.61 -11.01 2.01
C ARG A 62 11.52 -9.98 2.68
N MET A 63 10.96 -8.85 3.08
CA MET A 63 11.65 -7.85 3.87
C MET A 63 10.79 -7.42 5.05
N ILE A 64 11.41 -7.32 6.22
CA ILE A 64 10.81 -6.69 7.41
C ILE A 64 11.33 -5.26 7.49
N ILE A 65 10.42 -4.32 7.68
CA ILE A 65 10.70 -2.89 7.83
C ILE A 65 10.22 -2.43 9.20
N LEU A 66 11.13 -1.88 9.99
CA LEU A 66 10.82 -1.24 11.26
C LEU A 66 10.39 0.21 11.04
N GLN A 67 9.29 0.60 11.65
CA GLN A 67 8.81 1.96 11.70
C GLN A 67 9.09 2.56 13.08
N LYS A 68 9.45 3.85 13.12
CA LYS A 68 9.80 4.57 14.36
C LYS A 68 8.75 4.44 15.47
N ASN A 69 7.48 4.36 15.10
CA ASN A 69 6.34 4.20 16.01
C ASN A 69 6.08 2.73 16.44
N GLY A 70 7.03 1.83 16.27
CA GLY A 70 6.98 0.45 16.77
C GLY A 70 6.24 -0.55 15.89
N PHE A 71 5.79 -0.17 14.68
CA PHE A 71 5.24 -1.15 13.75
C PHE A 71 6.35 -1.83 12.95
N LEU A 72 6.30 -3.15 12.89
CA LEU A 72 7.10 -3.94 11.95
C LEU A 72 6.20 -4.32 10.79
N ARG A 73 6.58 -3.94 9.58
CA ARG A 73 5.90 -4.29 8.33
C ARG A 73 6.64 -5.42 7.64
N ILE A 74 5.93 -6.37 7.07
CA ILE A 74 6.53 -7.42 6.23
C ILE A 74 5.95 -7.38 4.84
N THR A 75 6.81 -7.53 3.84
CA THR A 75 6.43 -7.60 2.43
C THR A 75 6.15 -9.04 1.99
N GLY A 76 5.54 -9.20 0.81
CA GLY A 76 5.74 -10.42 0.02
C GLY A 76 7.19 -10.51 -0.52
N PRO A 77 7.60 -11.64 -1.12
CA PRO A 77 8.90 -11.76 -1.76
C PRO A 77 9.13 -10.66 -2.81
N ILE A 78 10.30 -10.01 -2.80
CA ILE A 78 10.58 -8.79 -3.58
C ILE A 78 10.73 -9.05 -5.09
N GLY A 79 10.72 -10.30 -5.55
CA GLY A 79 11.09 -10.69 -6.93
C GLY A 79 10.46 -9.91 -8.08
N SER A 80 9.31 -9.24 -7.89
CA SER A 80 8.77 -8.25 -8.82
C SER A 80 8.19 -7.04 -8.05
N PRO A 81 8.98 -5.99 -7.78
CA PRO A 81 8.47 -4.78 -7.14
C PRO A 81 7.58 -3.94 -8.08
N PRO A 82 6.67 -3.09 -7.54
CA PRO A 82 6.46 -2.83 -6.13
C PRO A 82 5.65 -3.93 -5.43
N VAL A 83 6.01 -4.23 -4.18
CA VAL A 83 5.30 -5.18 -3.33
C VAL A 83 4.45 -4.46 -2.29
N SER A 84 3.38 -5.11 -1.85
CA SER A 84 2.58 -4.65 -0.71
C SER A 84 3.15 -5.19 0.61
N GLY A 85 2.84 -4.51 1.71
CA GLY A 85 3.26 -4.91 3.05
C GLY A 85 2.08 -5.00 4.02
N SER A 86 2.16 -5.92 4.96
CA SER A 86 1.23 -6.09 6.07
C SER A 86 1.93 -5.86 7.42
N THR A 87 1.20 -5.68 8.50
CA THR A 87 1.81 -5.62 9.84
C THR A 87 2.26 -7.02 10.25
N TYR A 88 3.56 -7.17 10.51
CA TYR A 88 4.15 -8.39 11.06
C TYR A 88 4.04 -8.43 12.58
N MET A 89 4.43 -7.33 13.23
CA MET A 89 4.41 -7.19 14.68
C MET A 89 4.08 -5.75 15.04
N ASN A 90 3.41 -5.56 16.18
CA ASN A 90 3.05 -4.25 16.69
C ASN A 90 3.63 -4.03 18.10
N LEU A 91 4.66 -3.19 18.19
CA LEU A 91 5.28 -2.73 19.43
C LEU A 91 4.91 -1.27 19.74
N SER A 92 3.90 -0.69 19.09
CA SER A 92 3.58 0.73 19.22
C SER A 92 3.18 1.15 20.64
N GLY A 93 2.74 0.21 21.48
CA GLY A 93 2.48 0.43 22.91
C GLY A 93 3.75 0.45 23.78
N GLN A 94 4.90 0.05 23.22
CA GLN A 94 6.20 -0.07 23.90
C GLN A 94 7.24 0.91 23.37
N THR A 95 6.88 1.74 22.39
CA THR A 95 7.78 2.70 21.74
C THR A 95 7.15 4.09 21.73
N ASP A 96 7.95 5.11 21.99
CA ASP A 96 7.56 6.50 21.79
C ASP A 96 8.07 6.97 20.43
N GLY A 97 7.18 7.17 19.46
CA GLY A 97 7.53 7.62 18.11
C GLY A 97 7.75 9.13 17.97
N THR A 98 7.78 9.90 19.06
CA THR A 98 7.91 11.37 19.02
C THR A 98 9.36 11.84 18.91
N ALA A 99 9.57 13.01 18.28
CA ALA A 99 10.89 13.63 18.10
C ALA A 99 11.93 12.63 17.56
N GLU A 100 13.07 12.43 18.23
CA GLU A 100 14.11 11.44 17.88
C GLU A 100 14.03 10.13 18.69
N HIS A 101 12.99 9.96 19.51
CA HIS A 101 12.72 8.71 20.20
C HIS A 101 12.15 7.65 19.24
N GLY A 102 12.05 6.42 19.74
CA GLY A 102 11.31 5.35 19.08
C GLY A 102 12.18 4.19 18.66
N ALA A 103 11.64 3.37 17.77
CA ALA A 103 12.31 2.18 17.31
C ALA A 103 13.40 2.53 16.28
N ILE A 104 14.65 2.19 16.58
CA ILE A 104 15.82 2.63 15.80
C ILE A 104 16.28 1.55 14.82
N GLU A 105 16.47 0.33 15.31
CA GLU A 105 17.10 -0.75 14.54
C GLU A 105 16.41 -2.10 14.76
N LEU A 106 16.49 -2.95 13.75
CA LEU A 106 16.09 -4.34 13.75
C LEU A 106 17.25 -5.15 13.16
N LEU A 107 17.65 -6.21 13.85
CA LEU A 107 18.59 -7.20 13.33
C LEU A 107 17.90 -8.56 13.25
N LEU A 108 18.33 -9.37 12.28
CA LEU A 108 17.90 -10.75 12.15
C LEU A 108 18.92 -11.65 12.84
N ASP A 109 18.44 -12.59 13.66
CA ASP A 109 19.28 -13.66 14.21
C ASP A 109 19.93 -14.43 13.04
N PRO A 110 21.26 -14.68 13.05
CA PRO A 110 21.92 -15.48 12.03
C PRO A 110 21.36 -16.90 11.85
N ALA A 111 20.74 -17.46 12.88
CA ALA A 111 20.07 -18.77 12.84
C ALA A 111 18.63 -18.69 12.31
N PHE A 112 18.07 -17.51 12.06
CA PHE A 112 16.71 -17.37 11.55
C PHE A 112 16.53 -18.11 10.20
N PRO A 113 15.48 -18.94 10.02
CA PRO A 113 14.29 -19.11 10.85
C PRO A 113 14.29 -20.39 11.73
N ASP A 114 15.44 -20.83 12.23
CA ASP A 114 15.50 -21.88 13.25
C ASP A 114 15.17 -21.34 14.65
N GLU A 115 14.22 -22.00 15.34
CA GLU A 115 13.79 -21.62 16.69
C GLU A 115 14.68 -22.22 17.79
N PRO A 116 14.88 -21.52 18.93
CA PRO A 116 14.40 -20.18 19.24
C PRO A 116 15.33 -19.08 18.69
N TYR A 117 14.75 -17.96 18.26
CA TYR A 117 15.52 -16.75 17.93
C TYR A 117 15.88 -16.00 19.22
N LEU A 118 17.14 -15.57 19.38
CA LEU A 118 17.60 -14.73 20.50
C LEU A 118 17.81 -13.28 20.06
#